data_AF-A0A2E1XAL2-F1
#
_entry.id   AF-A0A2E1XAL2-F1
#
_cell.length_a   1.000
_cell.length_b   1.000
_cell.length_c   1.000
_cell.angle_alpha   90.00
_cell.angle_beta   90.00
_cell.angle_gamma   90.00
#
_symmetry.space_group_name_H-M   'P 1'
#
loop_
_entity.id
_entity.type
_entity.pdbx_description
1 polymer ?
#
loop_
_entity_poly.entity_id
_entity_poly.type
_entity_poly.pdbx_seq_one_letter_code
_entity_poly.pdbx_strand_id
1 'polypeptide(L)'
;MSAYNSDIVTSDLSRFGYRELKMAAELLAAYCDNPPNFLSDGLTVMLNMHSGYVFLSDEDFNVGMMNGKTLEQYHSCPECGSEGFAEELNESDCCRAYIADFLKD
;
A
#
# COMPACT_ATOMS: atom_id res chain seq x y z
N MET A 1 27.51 -20.69 4.10
CA MET A 1 26.93 -19.33 4.06
C MET A 1 25.43 -19.48 3.90
N SER A 2 24.66 -19.27 4.98
CA SER A 2 23.21 -19.23 4.89
C SER A 2 22.81 -17.86 4.35
N ALA A 3 22.17 -17.81 3.18
CA ALA A 3 21.63 -16.59 2.63
C ALA A 3 20.34 -16.25 3.38
N TYR A 4 20.45 -15.46 4.45
CA TYR A 4 19.28 -14.83 5.06
C TYR A 4 18.97 -13.55 4.28
N ASN A 5 18.37 -13.71 3.10
CA ASN A 5 17.79 -12.59 2.36
C ASN A 5 16.28 -12.65 2.55
N SER A 6 15.79 -12.22 3.72
CA SER A 6 14.37 -12.01 3.92
C SER A 6 14.02 -10.67 3.29
N ASP A 7 13.83 -10.66 1.97
CA ASP A 7 13.26 -9.50 1.28
C ASP A 7 11.93 -9.16 1.98
N ILE A 8 11.84 -7.95 2.54
CA ILE A 8 10.64 -7.47 3.26
C ILE A 8 9.46 -7.37 2.29
N VAL A 9 9.75 -6.94 1.05
CA VAL A 9 8.79 -6.85 -0.05
C VAL A 9 9.37 -7.48 -1.32
N THR A 10 8.50 -7.94 -2.23
CA THR A 10 8.91 -8.40 -3.56
C THR A 10 7.87 -8.04 -4.61
N SER A 11 8.33 -7.73 -5.83
CA SER A 11 7.50 -7.56 -7.03
C SER A 11 7.61 -8.76 -7.99
N ASP A 12 8.36 -9.79 -7.62
CA ASP A 12 8.45 -11.03 -8.39
C ASP A 12 7.17 -11.85 -8.21
N LEU A 13 6.28 -11.79 -9.19
CA LEU A 13 4.99 -12.51 -9.18
C LEU A 13 5.14 -14.03 -9.03
N SER A 14 6.31 -14.61 -9.37
CA SER A 14 6.54 -16.05 -9.16
C SER A 14 6.65 -16.43 -7.68
N ARG A 15 6.87 -15.44 -6.80
CA ARG A 15 6.92 -15.59 -5.34
C ARG A 15 5.56 -15.40 -4.67
N PHE A 16 4.52 -15.02 -5.42
CA PHE A 16 3.18 -14.85 -4.90
C PHE A 16 2.48 -16.21 -4.81
N GLY A 17 1.80 -16.48 -3.69
CA GLY A 17 0.87 -17.60 -3.61
C GLY A 17 -0.43 -17.30 -4.36
N TYR A 18 -1.29 -18.31 -4.53
CA TYR A 18 -2.59 -18.11 -5.20
C TYR A 18 -3.49 -17.08 -4.51
N ARG A 19 -3.39 -16.96 -3.18
CA ARG A 19 -4.11 -15.94 -2.40
C ARG A 19 -3.63 -14.55 -2.77
N GLU A 20 -2.31 -14.35 -2.78
CA GLU A 20 -1.69 -13.06 -3.07
C GLU A 20 -1.91 -12.67 -4.55
N LEU A 21 -1.86 -13.63 -5.48
CA LEU A 21 -2.23 -13.40 -6.87
C LEU A 21 -3.69 -12.96 -7.03
N LYS A 22 -4.61 -13.51 -6.24
CA LYS A 22 -6.01 -13.07 -6.24
C LYS A 22 -6.14 -11.64 -5.70
N MET A 23 -5.42 -11.30 -4.63
CA MET A 23 -5.38 -9.94 -4.10
C MET A 23 -4.79 -8.95 -5.11
N ALA A 24 -3.73 -9.35 -5.84
CA ALA A 24 -3.17 -8.55 -6.93
C ALA A 24 -4.20 -8.32 -8.05
N ALA A 25 -4.96 -9.36 -8.42
CA ALA A 25 -6.01 -9.23 -9.43
C ALA A 25 -7.13 -8.28 -8.98
N GLU A 26 -7.54 -8.35 -7.71
CA GLU A 26 -8.53 -7.43 -7.12
C GLU A 26 -8.03 -5.98 -7.12
N LEU A 27 -6.76 -5.76 -6.76
CA LEU A 27 -6.11 -4.44 -6.82
C LEU A 27 -6.08 -3.85 -8.23
N LEU A 28 -5.64 -4.64 -9.20
CA LEU A 28 -5.54 -4.19 -10.60
C LEU A 28 -6.92 -3.95 -11.21
N ALA A 29 -7.92 -4.76 -10.85
CA ALA A 29 -9.30 -4.53 -11.27
C ALA A 29 -9.84 -3.21 -10.71
N ALA A 30 -9.65 -2.95 -9.40
CA ALA A 30 -10.08 -1.70 -8.78
C ALA A 30 -9.38 -0.47 -9.40
N TYR A 31 -8.07 -0.58 -9.68
CA TYR A 31 -7.31 0.46 -10.37
C TYR A 31 -7.87 0.74 -11.78
N CYS A 32 -8.22 -0.30 -12.55
CA CYS A 32 -8.82 -0.13 -13.87
C CYS A 32 -10.21 0.53 -13.82
N ASP A 33 -11.02 0.18 -12.82
CA ASP A 33 -12.39 0.69 -12.66
C ASP A 33 -12.40 2.16 -12.22
N ASN A 34 -11.49 2.55 -11.30
CA ASN A 34 -11.36 3.91 -10.81
C ASN A 34 -9.90 4.21 -10.41
N PRO A 35 -9.05 4.63 -11.37
CA PRO A 35 -7.65 4.95 -11.10
C PRO A 35 -7.56 6.10 -10.08
N PRO A 36 -6.86 5.91 -8.95
CA PRO A 36 -6.71 6.98 -7.97
C PRO A 36 -5.77 8.07 -8.49
N ASN A 37 -5.96 9.30 -8.00
CA ASN A 37 -5.12 10.45 -8.33
C ASN A 37 -3.81 10.52 -7.52
N PHE A 38 -3.68 9.72 -6.46
CA PHE A 38 -2.50 9.70 -5.58
C PHE A 38 -1.40 8.72 -6.05
N LEU A 39 -1.65 7.91 -7.08
CA LEU A 39 -0.66 7.03 -7.68
C LEU A 39 -0.18 7.63 -9.00
N SER A 40 1.13 7.66 -9.17
CA SER A 40 1.81 8.22 -10.35
C SER A 40 2.43 7.13 -11.24
N ASP A 41 3.44 7.52 -12.02
CA ASP A 41 4.18 6.62 -12.91
C ASP A 41 5.03 5.60 -12.11
N GLY A 42 5.57 4.60 -12.80
CA GLY A 42 6.40 3.57 -12.14
C GLY A 42 5.62 2.55 -11.29
N LEU A 43 4.30 2.49 -11.49
CA LEU A 43 3.40 1.62 -10.73
C LEU A 43 3.84 0.15 -10.73
N THR A 44 4.01 -0.40 -9.52
CA THR A 44 4.48 -1.77 -9.28
C THR A 44 3.56 -2.48 -8.29
N VAL A 45 3.18 -3.72 -8.61
CA VAL A 45 2.51 -4.62 -7.64
C VAL A 45 3.56 -5.22 -6.72
N MET A 46 3.36 -5.06 -5.41
CA MET A 46 4.28 -5.53 -4.38
C MET A 46 3.58 -6.46 -3.40
N LEU A 47 4.29 -7.47 -2.93
CA LEU A 47 3.90 -8.35 -1.83
C LEU A 47 4.81 -8.09 -0.64
N ASN A 48 4.23 -7.75 0.51
CA ASN A 48 4.94 -7.78 1.78
C ASN A 48 5.06 -9.24 2.24
N MET A 49 6.29 -9.75 2.29
CA MET A 49 6.59 -11.15 2.57
C MET A 49 6.35 -11.54 4.04
N HIS A 50 6.23 -10.56 4.94
CA HIS A 50 5.95 -10.80 6.36
C HIS A 50 4.45 -10.81 6.68
N SER A 51 3.68 -9.89 6.11
CA SER A 51 2.24 -9.79 6.36
C SER A 51 1.37 -10.53 5.34
N GLY A 52 1.91 -10.84 4.16
CA GLY A 52 1.15 -11.41 3.05
C GLY A 52 0.16 -10.42 2.43
N TYR A 53 0.34 -9.12 2.66
CA TYR A 53 -0.43 -8.07 1.99
C TYR A 53 0.15 -7.76 0.62
N VAL A 54 -0.76 -7.52 -0.33
CA VAL A 54 -0.42 -7.06 -1.67
C VAL A 54 -0.90 -5.62 -1.82
N PHE A 55 -0.07 -4.78 -2.43
CA PHE A 55 -0.31 -3.36 -2.60
C PHE A 55 0.29 -2.86 -3.92
N LEU A 56 -0.17 -1.70 -4.37
CA LEU A 56 0.47 -0.95 -5.44
C LEU A 56 1.41 0.08 -4.81
N SER A 57 2.58 0.26 -5.41
CA SER A 57 3.50 1.37 -5.11
C SER A 57 3.87 2.08 -6.40
N ASP A 58 3.96 3.40 -6.38
CA ASP A 58 4.53 4.19 -7.48
C ASP A 58 5.99 4.57 -7.21
N GLU A 59 6.58 5.39 -8.09
CA GLU A 59 7.98 5.85 -7.95
C GLU A 59 8.22 6.81 -6.78
N ASP A 60 7.16 7.47 -6.28
CA ASP A 60 7.17 8.38 -5.14
C ASP A 60 6.88 7.67 -3.80
N PHE A 61 6.81 6.34 -3.82
CA PHE A 61 6.48 5.49 -2.66
C PHE A 61 5.07 5.70 -2.11
N ASN A 62 4.14 6.23 -2.90
CA ASN A 62 2.72 6.22 -2.54
C ASN A 62 2.21 4.79 -2.56
N VAL A 63 1.44 4.41 -1.54
CA VAL A 63 0.93 3.04 -1.39
C VAL A 63 -0.58 3.00 -1.60
N GLY A 64 -1.04 2.17 -2.54
CA GLY A 64 -2.46 1.86 -2.74
C GLY A 64 -2.79 0.46 -2.26
N MET A 65 -3.81 0.32 -1.39
CA MET A 65 -4.28 -0.95 -0.86
C MET A 65 -5.80 -1.07 -0.96
N MET A 66 -6.30 -2.31 -1.05
CA MET A 66 -7.75 -2.55 -0.93
C MET A 66 -8.21 -2.28 0.51
N ASN A 67 -9.11 -1.32 0.68
CA ASN A 67 -9.91 -1.13 1.88
C ASN A 67 -11.33 -1.66 1.63
N GLY A 68 -11.57 -2.93 1.95
CA GLY A 68 -12.82 -3.60 1.60
C GLY A 68 -13.00 -3.75 0.08
N LYS A 69 -13.72 -2.82 -0.56
CA LYS A 69 -14.01 -2.84 -2.01
C LYS A 69 -13.39 -1.67 -2.78
N THR A 70 -12.76 -0.73 -2.09
CA THR A 70 -12.18 0.48 -2.67
C THR A 70 -10.66 0.39 -2.65
N LEU A 71 -10.03 0.93 -3.68
CA LEU A 71 -8.59 1.17 -3.68
C LEU A 71 -8.34 2.52 -3.01
N GLU A 72 -7.68 2.50 -1.86
CA GLU A 72 -7.43 3.68 -1.03
C GLU A 72 -5.94 3.83 -0.75
N GLN A 73 -5.53 5.07 -0.46
CA GLN A 73 -4.15 5.34 -0.07
C GLN A 73 -3.91 4.79 1.33
N TYR A 74 -2.83 4.05 1.47
CA TYR A 74 -2.32 3.59 2.75
C TYR A 74 -1.21 4.53 3.19
N HIS A 75 -1.37 5.11 4.37
CA HIS A 75 -0.53 6.20 4.85
C HIS A 75 0.45 5.72 5.90
N SER A 76 1.59 6.42 6.01
CA SER A 76 2.55 6.28 7.09
C SER A 76 2.82 7.67 7.67
N CYS A 77 2.51 7.86 8.95
CA CYS A 77 2.74 9.11 9.64
C CYS A 77 4.24 9.32 9.84
N PRO A 78 4.85 10.38 9.27
CA PRO A 78 6.30 10.55 9.31
C PRO A 78 6.85 10.84 10.71
N GLU A 79 6.00 11.31 11.62
CA GLU A 79 6.40 11.70 12.98
C GLU A 79 6.42 10.52 13.96
N CYS A 80 5.38 9.67 13.94
CA CYS A 80 5.23 8.57 14.91
C CYS A 80 5.33 7.17 14.29
N GLY A 81 5.40 7.07 12.96
CA GLY A 81 5.47 5.79 12.24
C GLY A 81 4.18 4.96 12.29
N SER A 82 3.06 5.55 12.73
CA SER A 82 1.75 4.88 12.64
C SER A 82 1.35 4.75 11.19
N GLU A 83 0.83 3.58 10.82
CA GLU A 83 0.42 3.27 9.46
C GLU A 83 -1.05 2.83 9.44
N GLY A 84 -1.75 3.16 8.36
CA GLY A 84 -3.17 2.82 8.23
C GLY A 84 -3.85 3.58 7.10
N PHE A 85 -5.13 3.27 6.89
CA PHE A 85 -6.01 4.12 6.10
C PHE A 85 -6.31 5.43 6.85
N ALA A 86 -6.75 6.46 6.14
CA ALA A 86 -6.97 7.79 6.73
C ALA A 86 -7.91 7.77 7.95
N GLU A 87 -8.95 6.92 7.92
CA GLU A 87 -9.89 6.78 9.05
C GLU A 87 -9.26 6.14 10.29
N GLU A 88 -8.23 5.31 10.11
CA GLU A 88 -7.51 4.59 11.17
C GLU A 88 -6.43 5.47 11.83
N LEU A 89 -5.92 6.48 11.12
CA LEU A 89 -4.88 7.39 11.60
C LEU A 89 -5.43 8.58 12.40
N ASN A 90 -6.15 8.30 13.49
CA ASN A 90 -6.81 9.33 14.31
C ASN A 90 -6.32 9.42 15.77
N GLU A 91 -5.43 8.52 16.20
CA GLU A 91 -5.09 8.35 17.61
C GLU A 91 -4.21 9.47 18.18
N SER A 92 -3.25 9.99 17.40
CA SER A 92 -2.30 11.01 17.84
C SER A 92 -2.49 12.36 17.14
N ASP A 93 -2.04 13.43 17.80
CA ASP A 93 -2.09 14.79 17.23
C ASP A 93 -1.29 14.90 15.93
N CYS A 94 -0.14 14.22 15.82
CA CYS A 94 0.67 14.25 14.60
C CYS A 94 -0.01 13.49 13.44
N CYS A 95 -0.69 12.36 13.69
CA CYS A 95 -1.45 11.66 12.65
C CYS A 95 -2.60 12.51 12.12
N ARG A 96 -3.36 13.15 13.03
CA ARG A 96 -4.45 14.04 12.65
C ARG A 96 -3.97 15.24 11.84
N ALA A 97 -2.85 15.84 12.23
CA ALA A 97 -2.24 16.94 11.48
C ALA A 97 -1.80 16.50 10.07
N TYR A 98 -1.11 15.36 9.98
CA TYR A 98 -0.66 14.79 8.71
C TYR A 98 -1.83 14.50 7.75
N ILE A 99 -2.87 13.80 8.23
CA ILE A 99 -4.05 13.50 7.40
C ILE A 99 -4.80 14.77 7.01
N ALA A 100 -4.93 15.74 7.91
CA ALA A 100 -5.59 17.01 7.60
C ALA A 100 -4.83 17.82 6.53
N ASP A 101 -3.51 17.66 6.40
CA ASP A 101 -2.74 18.29 5.33
C ASP A 101 -2.83 17.51 4.02
N PHE A 102 -2.93 16.18 4.06
CA PHE A 102 -3.08 15.32 2.87
C PHE A 102 -4.48 15.35 2.24
N LEU A 103 -5.54 15.55 3.03
CA LEU A 103 -6.94 15.58 2.53
C LEU A 103 -7.40 16.97 2.03
N LYS A 104 -6.49 17.93 1.84
CA LYS A 104 -6.82 19.31 1.43
C LYS A 104 -6.97 19.51 -0.08
N ASP A 105 -6.71 18.49 -0.90
CA ASP A 105 -6.78 18.55 -2.36
C ASP A 105 -8.04 17.88 -2.94
#